data_AF-A0A2H0V813-F1
#
_entry.id   AF-A0A2H0V813-F1
#
_cell.length_a   1.000
_cell.length_b   1.000
_cell.length_c   1.000
_cell.angle_alpha   90.00
_cell.angle_beta   90.00
_cell.angle_gamma   90.00
#
_symmetry.space_group_name_H-M   'P 1'
#
loop_
_entity.id
_entity.type
_entity.pdbx_description
1 polymer ?
#
loop_
_entity_poly.entity_id
_entity_poly.type
_entity_poly.pdbx_seq_one_letter_code
_entity_poly.pdbx_strand_id
1 'polypeptide(L)'
;MSISMKFWAELSFLAKLRLFFVIILLSLMAIILYFKIIPFGQITYERHWPTVLRSGKGFIYDFKPQERVTDDGQSLIIKADPVYFSLFTPRRFDRAKVTIKYYNHLTAATPIIELGLLQDKISGAYNLQPLQNNILDSLRFSWPRLEDSDQRLILQAGKYYSEVADFESDLAAGHLRNCPAGPTSCVAVYNYHLSSDYGVPDYVRLTPFSLSHPLRGSHQFYVYLKKNLWRLDLSFINENKDRVADPIIVNVYDDGKIIATQTIVDDNLNPTGVASEEKKMSLSGTVLHDGVYKVEIKISDDVIISSLQIPSDRLSFVNKIWPASAGALTLFTDASYIQARTLDPVNLGNINFGGQDFNLSEAYQQFTFATGEPGIKELQLSKDDITLANNGVFAFSRAGLFNPAPSKVDRFFVEGGEAKYIIANYDRPINQDGLKTASAEFDMSAASYEKGKYTFLISVPGLEWASDSDTVDTFLDIKEISVELNGKTLWQKIWR
;
A
#
# COMPACT_ATOMS: atom_id res chain seq x y z
N MET A 1 -31.22 -51.32 -13.69
CA MET A 1 -32.10 -50.60 -12.74
C MET A 1 -33.02 -51.51 -11.91
N SER A 2 -33.37 -52.74 -12.34
CA SER A 2 -34.26 -53.67 -11.62
C SER A 2 -33.72 -54.27 -10.31
N ILE A 3 -32.39 -54.37 -10.15
CA ILE A 3 -31.76 -55.01 -8.97
C ILE A 3 -31.79 -54.09 -7.72
N SER A 4 -31.85 -52.77 -7.90
CA SER A 4 -31.81 -51.80 -6.80
C SER A 4 -33.10 -51.75 -5.98
N MET A 5 -34.26 -52.06 -6.58
CA MET A 5 -35.55 -51.96 -5.87
C MET A 5 -35.84 -53.17 -4.98
N LYS A 6 -35.39 -54.38 -5.36
CA LYS A 6 -35.59 -55.59 -4.55
C LYS A 6 -34.82 -55.54 -3.23
N PHE A 7 -33.59 -55.03 -3.24
CA PHE A 7 -32.78 -54.87 -2.03
C PHE A 7 -33.41 -53.90 -1.02
N TRP A 8 -34.01 -52.81 -1.49
CA TRP A 8 -34.71 -51.86 -0.63
C TRP A 8 -36.03 -52.41 -0.06
N ALA A 9 -36.69 -53.36 -0.73
CA ALA A 9 -37.94 -53.94 -0.24
C ALA A 9 -37.73 -54.84 0.99
N GLU A 10 -36.59 -55.54 1.09
CA GLU A 10 -36.32 -56.53 2.15
C GLU A 10 -35.69 -55.96 3.43
N LEU A 11 -35.25 -54.71 3.43
CA LEU A 11 -34.69 -54.06 4.62
C LEU A 11 -35.78 -53.67 5.62
N SER A 12 -35.58 -54.03 6.89
CA SER A 12 -36.41 -53.56 8.00
C SER A 12 -36.36 -52.03 8.10
N PHE A 13 -37.43 -51.42 8.64
CA PHE A 13 -37.53 -49.97 8.79
C PHE A 13 -36.31 -49.35 9.52
N LEU A 14 -35.83 -50.01 10.58
CA LEU A 14 -34.65 -49.59 11.33
C LEU A 14 -33.36 -49.62 10.50
N ALA A 15 -33.20 -50.61 9.61
CA ALA A 15 -32.04 -50.70 8.74
C ALA A 15 -32.05 -49.61 7.64
N LYS A 16 -33.24 -49.28 7.10
CA LYS A 16 -33.43 -48.15 6.17
C LYS A 16 -33.08 -46.82 6.82
N LEU A 17 -33.55 -46.60 8.05
CA LEU A 17 -33.27 -45.39 8.82
C LEU A 17 -31.77 -45.24 9.14
N ARG A 18 -31.10 -46.33 9.53
CA ARG A 18 -29.63 -46.32 9.75
C ARG A 18 -28.86 -45.99 8.47
N LEU A 19 -29.22 -46.62 7.35
CA LEU A 19 -28.58 -46.36 6.06
C LEU A 19 -28.78 -44.90 5.64
N PHE A 20 -29.98 -44.34 5.84
CA PHE A 20 -30.27 -42.94 5.58
C PHE A 20 -29.37 -42.00 6.40
N PHE A 21 -29.23 -42.24 7.71
CA PHE A 21 -28.33 -41.44 8.55
C PHE A 21 -26.85 -41.59 8.17
N VAL A 22 -26.41 -42.79 7.79
CA VAL A 22 -25.04 -43.01 7.29
C VAL A 22 -24.80 -42.22 6.00
N ILE A 23 -25.75 -42.24 5.06
CA ILE A 23 -25.65 -41.45 3.82
C ILE A 23 -25.59 -39.96 4.15
N ILE A 24 -26.45 -39.46 5.04
CA ILE A 24 -26.40 -38.06 5.49
C ILE A 24 -25.04 -37.72 6.09
N LEU A 25 -24.51 -38.57 6.98
CA LEU A 25 -23.21 -38.35 7.60
C LEU A 25 -22.08 -38.33 6.58
N LEU A 26 -22.07 -39.27 5.63
CA LEU A 26 -21.08 -39.34 4.56
C LEU A 26 -21.19 -38.13 3.62
N SER A 27 -22.40 -37.69 3.27
CA SER A 27 -22.62 -36.49 2.49
C SER A 27 -22.12 -35.25 3.25
N LEU A 28 -22.41 -35.13 4.53
CA LEU A 28 -21.93 -34.02 5.37
C LEU A 28 -20.39 -34.03 5.49
N MET A 29 -19.79 -35.20 5.66
CA MET A 29 -18.34 -35.36 5.68
C MET A 29 -17.70 -35.00 4.33
N ALA A 30 -18.30 -35.42 3.21
CA ALA A 30 -17.86 -35.06 1.87
C ALA A 30 -17.96 -33.54 1.61
N ILE A 31 -19.03 -32.90 2.09
CA ILE A 31 -19.22 -31.44 2.02
C ILE A 31 -18.14 -30.72 2.84
N ILE A 32 -17.89 -31.14 4.08
CA ILE A 32 -16.83 -30.57 4.92
C ILE A 32 -15.46 -30.75 4.27
N LEU A 33 -15.20 -31.94 3.70
CA LEU A 33 -13.94 -32.22 3.01
C LEU A 33 -13.79 -31.35 1.75
N TYR A 34 -14.87 -31.15 1.00
CA TYR A 34 -14.89 -30.24 -0.15
C TYR A 34 -14.52 -28.82 0.24
N PHE A 35 -15.15 -28.27 1.28
CA PHE A 35 -14.84 -26.92 1.77
C PHE A 35 -13.44 -26.80 2.38
N LYS A 36 -12.91 -27.88 2.96
CA LYS A 36 -11.55 -27.90 3.53
C LYS A 36 -10.47 -27.97 2.45
N ILE A 37 -10.69 -28.76 1.38
CA ILE A 37 -9.67 -29.02 0.35
C ILE A 37 -9.75 -28.02 -0.81
N ILE A 38 -10.97 -27.68 -1.22
CA ILE A 38 -11.26 -26.86 -2.41
C ILE A 38 -10.58 -27.48 -3.65
N PRO A 39 -11.07 -28.64 -4.12
CA PRO A 39 -10.34 -29.50 -5.04
C PRO A 39 -10.08 -28.86 -6.41
N PHE A 40 -10.96 -27.95 -6.83
CA PHE A 40 -10.83 -27.21 -8.09
C PHE A 40 -9.96 -25.96 -7.99
N GLY A 41 -9.45 -25.63 -6.80
CA GLY A 41 -8.61 -24.46 -6.60
C GLY A 41 -9.35 -23.11 -6.71
N GLN A 42 -10.68 -23.12 -6.80
CA GLN A 42 -11.51 -21.92 -6.92
C GLN A 42 -12.57 -21.89 -5.82
N ILE A 43 -12.78 -20.72 -5.21
CA ILE A 43 -13.86 -20.47 -4.26
C ILE A 43 -14.24 -19.00 -4.28
N THR A 44 -15.53 -18.70 -4.09
CA THR A 44 -16.04 -17.33 -3.96
C THR A 44 -16.66 -17.15 -2.59
N TYR A 45 -16.30 -16.05 -1.93
CA TYR A 45 -16.90 -15.63 -0.67
C TYR A 45 -17.62 -14.31 -0.87
N GLU A 46 -18.87 -14.23 -0.42
CA GLU A 46 -19.69 -13.03 -0.60
C GLU A 46 -20.27 -12.59 0.73
N ARG A 47 -20.24 -11.28 0.96
CA ARG A 47 -20.94 -10.64 2.06
C ARG A 47 -21.84 -9.55 1.50
N HIS A 48 -23.15 -9.77 1.67
CA HIS A 48 -24.23 -8.91 1.20
C HIS A 48 -24.90 -8.18 2.35
N TRP A 49 -25.33 -6.96 2.07
CA TRP A 49 -26.19 -6.16 2.93
C TRP A 49 -27.46 -5.71 2.18
N PRO A 50 -28.66 -5.89 2.76
CA PRO A 50 -28.94 -6.45 4.07
C PRO A 50 -28.62 -7.95 4.19
N THR A 51 -28.23 -8.39 5.39
CA THR A 51 -27.88 -9.80 5.62
C THR A 51 -29.09 -10.73 5.49
N VAL A 52 -29.19 -11.43 4.35
CA VAL A 52 -30.07 -12.61 4.17
C VAL A 52 -29.39 -13.83 4.82
N LEU A 53 -30.10 -14.95 5.02
CA LEU A 53 -29.57 -16.24 5.53
C LEU A 53 -28.24 -16.72 4.88
N ARG A 54 -27.83 -16.14 3.75
CA ARG A 54 -26.56 -16.38 3.03
C ARG A 54 -25.45 -15.35 3.37
N SER A 55 -25.42 -14.77 4.57
CA SER A 55 -24.37 -13.79 4.89
C SER A 55 -23.01 -14.46 5.10
N GLY A 56 -22.02 -14.18 4.24
CA GLY A 56 -20.61 -14.59 4.42
C GLY A 56 -19.91 -13.94 5.61
N LYS A 57 -20.65 -13.58 6.67
CA LYS A 57 -20.16 -12.99 7.93
C LYS A 57 -19.11 -13.85 8.62
N GLY A 58 -19.07 -15.16 8.32
CA GLY A 58 -18.02 -16.07 8.82
C GLY A 58 -16.70 -16.02 8.05
N PHE A 59 -16.69 -15.50 6.82
CA PHE A 59 -15.50 -15.47 5.95
C PHE A 59 -14.93 -14.07 5.78
N ILE A 60 -15.79 -13.05 5.57
CA ILE A 60 -15.41 -11.63 5.46
C ILE A 60 -15.89 -10.91 6.72
N TYR A 61 -14.97 -10.53 7.60
CA TYR A 61 -15.30 -10.03 8.93
C TYR A 61 -14.21 -9.14 9.52
N ASP A 62 -14.40 -8.72 10.77
CA ASP A 62 -13.43 -7.92 11.55
C ASP A 62 -13.12 -6.56 10.92
N PHE A 63 -14.18 -5.84 10.50
CA PHE A 63 -14.05 -4.46 10.05
C PHE A 63 -13.51 -3.58 11.19
N LYS A 64 -12.33 -3.00 11.00
CA LYS A 64 -11.62 -2.26 12.04
C LYS A 64 -10.98 -1.00 11.48
N PRO A 65 -10.73 0.02 12.30
CA PRO A 65 -11.19 0.17 13.68
C PRO A 65 -12.73 0.29 13.78
N GLN A 66 -13.31 -0.14 14.91
CA GLN A 66 -14.77 -0.23 15.06
C GLN A 66 -15.45 1.14 15.08
N GLU A 67 -14.74 2.14 15.58
CA GLU A 67 -15.17 3.53 15.55
C GLU A 67 -15.38 4.00 14.11
N ARG A 68 -14.53 3.61 13.15
CA ARG A 68 -14.58 4.10 11.77
C ARG A 68 -15.67 3.49 10.90
N VAL A 69 -16.39 2.48 11.43
CA VAL A 69 -17.38 1.72 10.67
C VAL A 69 -18.70 1.64 11.43
N THR A 70 -19.80 1.54 10.69
CA THR A 70 -21.10 1.19 11.25
C THR A 70 -21.70 0.07 10.41
N ASP A 71 -21.93 -1.08 11.05
CA ASP A 71 -22.53 -2.27 10.44
C ASP A 71 -23.89 -2.52 11.13
N ASP A 72 -24.95 -1.97 10.56
CA ASP A 72 -26.31 -2.04 11.11
C ASP A 72 -27.11 -3.25 10.57
N GLY A 73 -26.46 -4.11 9.78
CA GLY A 73 -27.09 -5.25 9.11
C GLY A 73 -27.85 -4.90 7.82
N GLN A 74 -28.03 -3.62 7.51
CA GLN A 74 -28.58 -3.10 6.25
C GLN A 74 -27.49 -2.56 5.32
N SER A 75 -26.37 -2.14 5.88
CA SER A 75 -25.21 -1.62 5.17
C SER A 75 -23.94 -1.68 6.00
N LEU A 76 -22.79 -1.57 5.33
CA LEU A 76 -21.52 -1.25 5.98
C LEU A 76 -21.14 0.19 5.61
N ILE A 77 -21.26 1.10 6.57
CA ILE A 77 -20.93 2.52 6.41
C ILE A 77 -19.51 2.74 6.92
N ILE A 78 -18.63 3.24 6.05
CA ILE A 78 -17.27 3.68 6.39
C ILE A 78 -17.29 5.20 6.56
N LYS A 79 -16.91 5.67 7.75
CA LYS A 79 -16.96 7.08 8.16
C LYS A 79 -15.57 7.73 8.28
N ALA A 80 -14.51 6.92 8.33
CA ALA A 80 -13.14 7.40 8.40
C ALA A 80 -12.17 6.39 7.79
N ASP A 81 -11.07 6.90 7.24
CA ASP A 81 -9.99 6.13 6.65
C ASP A 81 -8.86 5.83 7.68
N PRO A 82 -8.09 4.73 7.51
CA PRO A 82 -8.42 3.52 6.77
C PRO A 82 -9.36 2.55 7.51
N VAL A 83 -9.97 1.61 6.76
CA VAL A 83 -10.71 0.46 7.32
C VAL A 83 -10.10 -0.86 6.87
N TYR A 84 -9.81 -1.75 7.80
CA TYR A 84 -9.29 -3.10 7.57
C TYR A 84 -10.39 -4.14 7.66
N PHE A 85 -10.26 -5.25 6.94
CA PHE A 85 -11.08 -6.43 7.15
C PHE A 85 -10.29 -7.71 6.91
N SER A 86 -10.76 -8.81 7.51
CA SER A 86 -10.17 -10.13 7.37
C SER A 86 -10.97 -11.02 6.44
N LEU A 87 -10.25 -11.80 5.63
CA LEU A 87 -10.79 -12.91 4.85
C LEU A 87 -10.25 -14.23 5.42
N PHE A 88 -11.11 -15.04 6.02
CA PHE A 88 -10.74 -16.41 6.40
C PHE A 88 -10.78 -17.33 5.18
N THR A 89 -9.71 -18.10 4.99
CA THR A 89 -9.63 -19.12 3.94
C THR A 89 -9.00 -20.40 4.51
N PRO A 90 -9.47 -21.58 4.09
CA PRO A 90 -8.96 -22.86 4.63
C PRO A 90 -7.55 -23.21 4.11
N ARG A 91 -7.08 -22.51 3.08
CA ARG A 91 -5.77 -22.72 2.44
C ARG A 91 -5.32 -21.43 1.75
N ARG A 92 -4.04 -21.38 1.38
CA ARG A 92 -3.50 -20.33 0.52
C ARG A 92 -3.99 -20.45 -0.93
N PHE A 93 -4.12 -19.28 -1.56
CA PHE A 93 -4.47 -19.07 -2.97
C PHE A 93 -3.38 -18.23 -3.65
N ASP A 94 -3.39 -18.24 -4.97
CA ASP A 94 -2.38 -17.56 -5.79
C ASP A 94 -2.91 -16.18 -6.27
N ARG A 95 -4.23 -16.04 -6.46
CA ARG A 95 -4.87 -14.78 -6.90
C ARG A 95 -6.20 -14.55 -6.18
N ALA A 96 -6.52 -13.28 -5.96
CA ALA A 96 -7.84 -12.82 -5.53
C ALA A 96 -8.36 -11.75 -6.50
N LYS A 97 -9.63 -11.84 -6.86
CA LYS A 97 -10.39 -10.73 -7.42
C LYS A 97 -11.42 -10.31 -6.39
N VAL A 98 -11.35 -9.06 -5.97
CA VAL A 98 -12.28 -8.50 -4.98
C VAL A 98 -13.17 -7.49 -5.69
N THR A 99 -14.48 -7.69 -5.60
CA THR A 99 -15.50 -6.78 -6.15
C THR A 99 -16.28 -6.15 -5.02
N ILE A 100 -16.42 -4.82 -5.05
CA ILE A 100 -17.19 -4.06 -4.05
C ILE A 100 -18.32 -3.33 -4.77
N LYS A 101 -19.54 -3.43 -4.20
CA LYS A 101 -20.68 -2.60 -4.60
C LYS A 101 -20.98 -1.58 -3.52
N TYR A 102 -21.11 -0.31 -3.90
CA TYR A 102 -21.23 0.79 -2.94
C TYR A 102 -21.98 2.00 -3.50
N TYR A 103 -22.57 2.80 -2.62
CA TYR A 103 -22.98 4.17 -2.89
C TYR A 103 -21.89 5.13 -2.43
N ASN A 104 -21.62 6.12 -3.27
CA ASN A 104 -20.56 7.09 -3.05
C ASN A 104 -21.14 8.39 -2.49
N HIS A 105 -20.94 8.67 -1.20
CA HIS A 105 -21.28 9.93 -0.55
C HIS A 105 -20.02 10.75 -0.24
N LEU A 106 -18.99 10.62 -1.08
CA LEU A 106 -17.71 11.31 -0.93
C LEU A 106 -17.72 12.70 -1.59
N THR A 107 -16.83 13.57 -1.12
CA THR A 107 -16.67 14.95 -1.60
C THR A 107 -15.47 15.08 -2.54
N ALA A 108 -15.25 16.28 -3.11
CA ALA A 108 -14.06 16.57 -3.91
C ALA A 108 -12.74 16.42 -3.13
N ALA A 109 -12.76 16.51 -1.80
CA ALA A 109 -11.60 16.28 -0.94
C ALA A 109 -11.24 14.80 -0.75
N THR A 110 -12.15 13.88 -1.14
CA THR A 110 -12.03 12.42 -1.04
C THR A 110 -12.28 11.75 -2.39
N PRO A 111 -11.50 12.08 -3.44
CA PRO A 111 -11.82 11.65 -4.80
C PRO A 111 -11.46 10.18 -5.09
N ILE A 112 -10.69 9.53 -4.21
CA ILE A 112 -10.05 8.24 -4.46
C ILE A 112 -10.59 7.18 -3.49
N ILE A 113 -10.81 5.97 -4.02
CA ILE A 113 -11.09 4.76 -3.24
C ILE A 113 -10.13 3.68 -3.74
N GLU A 114 -9.42 3.05 -2.81
CA GLU A 114 -8.46 1.98 -3.08
C GLU A 114 -8.74 0.76 -2.19
N LEU A 115 -8.33 -0.40 -2.66
CA LEU A 115 -8.33 -1.64 -1.90
C LEU A 115 -6.90 -2.18 -1.80
N GLY A 116 -6.46 -2.49 -0.59
CA GLY A 116 -5.15 -3.01 -0.27
C GLY A 116 -5.19 -4.46 0.17
N LEU A 117 -4.13 -5.20 -0.15
CA LEU A 117 -3.82 -6.51 0.42
C LEU A 117 -2.51 -6.42 1.21
N LEU A 118 -2.50 -6.86 2.46
CA LEU A 118 -1.30 -6.87 3.30
C LEU A 118 -0.23 -7.77 2.68
N GLN A 119 0.90 -7.19 2.29
CA GLN A 119 2.04 -7.93 1.72
C GLN A 119 3.07 -8.28 2.78
N ASP A 120 3.43 -7.31 3.62
CA ASP A 120 4.49 -7.47 4.62
C ASP A 120 3.99 -7.05 6.00
N LYS A 121 4.02 -7.99 6.94
CA LYS A 121 3.56 -7.74 8.30
C LYS A 121 4.55 -6.89 9.11
N ILE A 122 5.85 -7.01 8.86
CA ILE A 122 6.88 -6.32 9.65
C ILE A 122 6.80 -4.82 9.38
N SER A 123 6.75 -4.45 8.11
CA SER A 123 6.63 -3.03 7.71
C SER A 123 5.19 -2.53 7.65
N GLY A 124 4.20 -3.42 7.77
CA GLY A 124 2.78 -3.09 7.61
C GLY A 124 2.40 -2.67 6.19
N ALA A 125 3.17 -3.06 5.18
CA ALA A 125 2.99 -2.62 3.80
C ALA A 125 1.81 -3.32 3.11
N TYR A 126 0.93 -2.52 2.49
CA TYR A 126 -0.18 -2.97 1.67
C TYR A 126 0.10 -2.73 0.19
N ASN A 127 -0.25 -3.70 -0.66
CA ASN A 127 -0.35 -3.50 -2.11
C ASN A 127 -1.74 -2.93 -2.41
N LEU A 128 -1.82 -1.64 -2.74
CA LEU A 128 -3.05 -0.92 -3.06
C LEU A 128 -3.41 -1.08 -4.54
N GLN A 129 -4.69 -1.24 -4.82
CA GLN A 129 -5.27 -1.31 -6.16
C GLN A 129 -6.49 -0.37 -6.23
N PRO A 130 -6.69 0.33 -7.35
CA PRO A 130 -7.72 1.35 -7.45
C PRO A 130 -9.11 0.74 -7.59
N LEU A 131 -10.09 1.33 -6.90
CA LEU A 131 -11.52 1.06 -7.12
C LEU A 131 -12.22 2.28 -7.74
N GLN A 132 -11.78 3.48 -7.40
CA GLN A 132 -12.31 4.74 -7.94
C GLN A 132 -11.25 5.83 -7.90
N ASN A 133 -11.23 6.68 -8.93
CA ASN A 133 -10.49 7.92 -8.94
C ASN A 133 -11.28 9.00 -9.71
N ASN A 134 -12.00 9.85 -8.97
CA ASN A 134 -12.84 10.90 -9.55
C ASN A 134 -12.03 11.98 -10.28
N ILE A 135 -10.74 12.17 -9.95
CA ILE A 135 -9.85 13.10 -10.67
C ILE A 135 -9.65 12.56 -12.10
N LEU A 136 -9.23 11.30 -12.24
CA LEU A 136 -9.05 10.66 -13.54
C LEU A 136 -10.35 10.56 -14.32
N ASP A 137 -11.45 10.23 -13.65
CA ASP A 137 -12.78 10.17 -14.28
C ASP A 137 -13.17 11.53 -14.87
N SER A 138 -12.90 12.63 -14.17
CA SER A 138 -13.17 13.99 -14.63
C SER A 138 -12.24 14.39 -15.79
N LEU A 139 -10.94 14.19 -15.63
CA LEU A 139 -9.92 14.54 -16.63
C LEU A 139 -10.10 13.78 -17.94
N ARG A 140 -10.63 12.55 -17.90
CA ARG A 140 -10.92 11.78 -19.11
C ARG A 140 -11.92 12.47 -20.05
N PHE A 141 -12.72 13.41 -19.56
CA PHE A 141 -13.65 14.20 -20.37
C PHE A 141 -13.04 15.51 -20.89
N SER A 142 -12.07 16.10 -20.18
CA SER A 142 -11.43 17.36 -20.57
C SER A 142 -10.14 17.16 -21.38
N TRP A 143 -9.39 16.08 -21.12
CA TRP A 143 -8.09 15.80 -21.74
C TRP A 143 -8.22 14.78 -22.88
N PRO A 144 -7.56 15.02 -24.04
CA PRO A 144 -7.37 14.00 -25.06
C PRO A 144 -6.80 12.70 -24.47
N ARG A 145 -7.40 11.57 -24.84
CA ARG A 145 -6.99 10.25 -24.36
C ARG A 145 -6.46 9.37 -25.49
N LEU A 146 -5.49 8.54 -25.17
CA LEU A 146 -5.12 7.38 -25.99
C LEU A 146 -5.72 6.14 -25.32
N GLU A 147 -6.39 5.30 -26.11
CA GLU A 147 -6.93 4.04 -25.61
C GLU A 147 -6.00 2.90 -26.03
N ASP A 148 -5.50 2.19 -25.04
CA ASP A 148 -4.69 0.99 -25.20
C ASP A 148 -5.58 -0.27 -25.11
N SER A 149 -5.15 -1.38 -25.68
CA SER A 149 -5.82 -2.68 -25.52
C SER A 149 -5.73 -3.20 -24.09
N ASP A 150 -4.72 -2.76 -23.34
CA ASP A 150 -4.32 -3.35 -22.05
C ASP A 150 -4.92 -2.61 -20.84
N GLN A 151 -6.09 -1.98 -20.99
CA GLN A 151 -6.81 -1.26 -19.92
C GLN A 151 -6.00 -0.11 -19.27
N ARG A 152 -4.93 0.33 -19.94
CA ARG A 152 -4.10 1.46 -19.54
C ARG A 152 -4.70 2.76 -20.07
N LEU A 153 -4.89 3.72 -19.18
CA LEU A 153 -5.39 5.05 -19.49
C LEU A 153 -4.21 6.02 -19.68
N ILE A 154 -4.11 6.63 -20.84
CA ILE A 154 -3.15 7.70 -21.12
C ILE A 154 -3.92 8.98 -21.42
N LEU A 155 -3.76 9.99 -20.57
CA LEU A 155 -4.34 11.33 -20.76
C LEU A 155 -3.24 12.33 -21.13
N GLN A 156 -3.56 13.24 -22.03
CA GLN A 156 -2.63 14.27 -22.52
C GLN A 156 -3.24 15.66 -22.29
N ALA A 157 -2.52 16.58 -21.66
CA ALA A 157 -3.01 17.95 -21.40
C ALA A 157 -3.33 18.71 -22.70
N GLY A 158 -2.61 18.38 -23.77
CA GLY A 158 -2.88 18.78 -25.14
C GLY A 158 -2.79 17.58 -26.06
N LYS A 159 -3.36 17.67 -27.27
CA LYS A 159 -3.30 16.57 -28.24
C LYS A 159 -1.92 16.53 -28.91
N TYR A 160 -0.96 15.83 -28.29
CA TYR A 160 0.41 15.71 -28.80
C TYR A 160 0.62 14.44 -29.63
N TYR A 161 -0.11 13.37 -29.28
CA TYR A 161 -0.10 12.07 -29.95
C TYR A 161 -1.50 11.69 -30.40
N SER A 162 -1.58 10.95 -31.51
CA SER A 162 -2.82 10.35 -32.02
C SER A 162 -2.84 8.83 -31.86
N GLU A 163 -1.68 8.18 -31.70
CA GLU A 163 -1.53 6.73 -31.59
C GLU A 163 -0.69 6.37 -30.35
N VAL A 164 -1.04 5.24 -29.70
CA VAL A 164 -0.31 4.73 -28.52
C VAL A 164 1.13 4.36 -28.89
N ALA A 165 1.35 3.77 -30.07
CA ALA A 165 2.67 3.32 -30.50
C ALA A 165 3.69 4.47 -30.58
N ASP A 166 3.29 5.63 -31.09
CA ASP A 166 4.16 6.82 -31.14
C ASP A 166 4.51 7.31 -29.73
N PHE A 167 3.53 7.32 -28.82
CA PHE A 167 3.75 7.71 -27.43
C PHE A 167 4.73 6.77 -26.72
N GLU A 168 4.57 5.45 -26.87
CA GLU A 168 5.47 4.45 -26.28
C GLU A 168 6.89 4.54 -26.83
N SER A 169 7.04 4.75 -28.14
CA SER A 169 8.35 4.92 -28.76
C SER A 169 9.09 6.12 -28.18
N ASP A 170 8.41 7.26 -28.05
CA ASP A 170 8.98 8.48 -27.47
C ASP A 170 9.24 8.34 -25.96
N LEU A 171 8.36 7.63 -25.23
CA LEU A 171 8.54 7.33 -23.81
C LEU A 171 9.77 6.46 -23.56
N ALA A 172 9.93 5.39 -24.34
CA ALA A 172 11.08 4.49 -24.27
C ALA A 172 12.40 5.18 -24.67
N ALA A 173 12.34 6.16 -25.57
CA ALA A 173 13.48 7.01 -25.91
C ALA A 173 13.78 8.08 -24.85
N GLY A 174 12.95 8.24 -23.82
CA GLY A 174 13.10 9.27 -22.80
C GLY A 174 12.77 10.69 -23.27
N HIS A 175 12.02 10.83 -24.37
CA HIS A 175 11.78 12.10 -25.06
C HIS A 175 10.31 12.26 -25.47
N LEU A 176 9.46 12.65 -24.52
CA LEU A 176 8.06 12.97 -24.82
C LEU A 176 7.90 14.38 -25.43
N ARG A 177 6.96 14.54 -26.37
CA ARG A 177 6.59 15.84 -26.95
C ARG A 177 6.15 16.80 -25.84
N ASN A 178 6.59 18.06 -25.91
CA ASN A 178 6.31 19.08 -24.89
C ASN A 178 6.78 18.70 -23.46
N CYS A 179 7.81 17.87 -23.36
CA CYS A 179 8.42 17.44 -22.11
C CYS A 179 9.96 17.52 -22.18
N PRO A 180 10.54 18.74 -22.24
CA PRO A 180 11.96 18.93 -22.52
C PRO A 180 12.89 18.42 -21.41
N ALA A 181 12.40 18.36 -20.16
CA ALA A 181 13.16 17.86 -19.01
C ALA A 181 13.02 16.34 -18.79
N GLY A 182 12.35 15.63 -19.71
CA GLY A 182 12.20 14.18 -19.68
C GLY A 182 10.98 13.68 -18.87
N PRO A 183 10.59 12.40 -19.04
CA PRO A 183 9.31 11.88 -18.57
C PRO A 183 9.01 12.07 -17.08
N THR A 184 10.02 11.95 -16.22
CA THR A 184 9.85 12.08 -14.75
C THR A 184 9.37 13.47 -14.32
N SER A 185 9.64 14.50 -15.13
CA SER A 185 9.27 15.90 -14.84
C SER A 185 7.85 16.28 -15.29
N CYS A 186 7.26 15.54 -16.23
CA CYS A 186 6.01 15.94 -16.89
C CYS A 186 4.95 14.83 -16.93
N VAL A 187 5.30 13.59 -16.56
CA VAL A 187 4.37 12.48 -16.45
C VAL A 187 3.94 12.37 -15.00
N ALA A 188 2.63 12.35 -14.79
CA ALA A 188 2.06 11.89 -13.54
C ALA A 188 1.56 10.45 -13.69
N VAL A 189 1.64 9.66 -12.62
CA VAL A 189 1.24 8.24 -12.64
C VAL A 189 0.17 7.93 -11.60
N TYR A 190 -0.67 6.93 -11.89
CA TYR A 190 -1.61 6.36 -10.93
C TYR A 190 -1.69 4.84 -11.08
N ASN A 191 -1.33 4.11 -10.03
CA ASN A 191 -1.20 2.64 -10.07
C ASN A 191 -0.36 2.12 -11.25
N TYR A 192 0.63 2.90 -11.70
CA TYR A 192 1.50 2.59 -12.83
C TYR A 192 2.96 2.76 -12.44
N HIS A 193 3.81 1.83 -12.86
CA HIS A 193 5.24 1.91 -12.64
C HIS A 193 5.92 2.40 -13.93
N LEU A 194 6.42 3.64 -13.89
CA LEU A 194 7.22 4.20 -14.97
C LEU A 194 8.69 3.86 -14.71
N SER A 195 9.27 3.02 -15.56
CA SER A 195 10.71 2.81 -15.60
C SER A 195 11.38 4.04 -16.21
N SER A 196 12.40 4.60 -15.55
CA SER A 196 13.16 5.73 -16.07
C SER A 196 14.61 5.65 -15.67
N ASP A 197 15.50 5.85 -16.63
CA ASP A 197 16.94 6.00 -16.39
C ASP A 197 17.23 7.40 -15.84
N TYR A 198 16.99 7.58 -14.54
CA TYR A 198 17.31 8.85 -13.88
C TYR A 198 18.83 9.00 -13.75
N GLY A 199 19.39 9.91 -14.55
CA GLY A 199 20.79 10.35 -14.44
C GLY A 199 20.89 11.72 -13.78
N VAL A 200 21.91 11.91 -12.94
CA VAL A 200 22.34 13.26 -12.52
C VAL A 200 23.50 13.66 -13.43
N PRO A 201 23.30 14.56 -14.41
CA PRO A 201 24.36 14.99 -15.31
C PRO A 201 25.54 15.56 -14.52
N ASP A 202 26.76 15.19 -14.92
CA ASP A 202 28.01 15.67 -14.33
C ASP A 202 28.12 15.50 -12.81
N TYR A 203 27.46 14.48 -12.24
CA TYR A 203 27.55 14.20 -10.82
C TYR A 203 29.01 13.98 -10.41
N VAL A 204 29.54 14.85 -9.55
CA VAL A 204 30.82 14.67 -8.87
C VAL A 204 30.49 14.25 -7.45
N ARG A 205 31.07 13.14 -7.00
CA ARG A 205 30.87 12.62 -5.64
C ARG A 205 31.27 13.71 -4.64
N LEU A 206 30.30 14.19 -3.85
CA LEU A 206 30.59 15.00 -2.69
C LEU A 206 30.76 14.11 -1.44
N THR A 207 30.97 14.76 -0.31
CA THR A 207 31.15 14.15 1.02
C THR A 207 30.14 13.02 1.31
N PRO A 208 30.57 11.89 1.88
CA PRO A 208 29.67 10.81 2.28
C PRO A 208 28.51 11.31 3.15
N PHE A 209 27.32 10.79 2.93
CA PHE A 209 26.20 11.03 3.83
C PHE A 209 26.41 10.24 5.12
N SER A 210 26.22 10.94 6.23
CA SER A 210 26.06 10.36 7.56
C SER A 210 24.76 10.87 8.13
N LEU A 211 23.95 9.95 8.63
CA LEU A 211 22.72 10.28 9.32
C LEU A 211 23.03 11.14 10.55
N SER A 212 22.42 12.32 10.61
CA SER A 212 22.60 13.26 11.71
C SER A 212 21.63 13.03 12.85
N HIS A 213 20.50 12.37 12.58
CA HIS A 213 19.37 12.20 13.50
C HIS A 213 18.89 10.73 13.44
N PRO A 214 18.81 10.01 14.57
CA PRO A 214 18.28 8.65 14.60
C PRO A 214 16.86 8.56 14.05
N LEU A 215 16.52 7.45 13.41
CA LEU A 215 15.22 7.23 12.78
C LEU A 215 14.51 6.01 13.39
N ARG A 216 13.19 6.08 13.57
CA ARG A 216 12.37 5.01 14.16
C ARG A 216 11.66 4.20 13.08
N GLY A 217 11.75 2.87 13.16
CA GLY A 217 10.96 1.99 12.32
C GLY A 217 11.41 1.93 10.86
N SER A 218 10.59 1.26 10.04
CA SER A 218 10.91 1.01 8.63
C SER A 218 11.06 2.29 7.81
N HIS A 219 12.08 2.33 6.94
CA HIS A 219 12.37 3.46 6.05
C HIS A 219 12.76 2.99 4.65
N GLN A 220 12.46 3.80 3.64
CA GLN A 220 12.94 3.63 2.27
C GLN A 220 13.62 4.91 1.83
N PHE A 221 14.67 4.80 1.03
CA PHE A 221 15.32 5.97 0.44
C PHE A 221 15.92 5.65 -0.93
N TYR A 222 15.97 6.67 -1.78
CA TYR A 222 16.78 6.66 -2.99
C TYR A 222 18.19 7.12 -2.67
N VAL A 223 19.17 6.51 -3.32
CA VAL A 223 20.55 6.94 -3.31
C VAL A 223 21.13 6.91 -4.72
N TYR A 224 21.89 7.93 -5.09
CA TYR A 224 22.68 7.89 -6.33
C TYR A 224 24.03 7.23 -6.08
N LEU A 225 24.32 6.13 -6.78
CA LEU A 225 25.60 5.42 -6.69
C LEU A 225 26.33 5.51 -8.02
N LYS A 226 27.64 5.79 -7.94
CA LYS A 226 28.54 5.63 -9.09
C LYS A 226 28.98 4.18 -9.22
N LYS A 227 29.15 3.73 -10.46
CA LYS A 227 29.79 2.48 -10.85
C LYS A 227 31.11 2.36 -10.11
N ASN A 228 31.13 1.48 -9.11
CA ASN A 228 32.26 1.04 -8.29
C ASN A 228 31.72 0.21 -7.11
N LEU A 229 32.60 -0.13 -6.17
CA LEU A 229 32.20 -0.67 -4.88
C LEU A 229 31.35 0.35 -4.11
N TRP A 230 30.19 -0.10 -3.66
CA TRP A 230 29.36 0.64 -2.70
C TRP A 230 29.42 -0.06 -1.35
N ARG A 231 29.18 0.73 -0.30
CA ARG A 231 29.11 0.26 1.08
C ARG A 231 28.03 1.04 1.82
N LEU A 232 27.24 0.33 2.60
CA LEU A 232 26.18 0.84 3.45
C LEU A 232 26.44 0.31 4.85
N ASP A 233 26.76 1.20 5.78
CA ASP A 233 26.96 0.86 7.19
C ASP A 233 25.79 1.38 8.01
N LEU A 234 25.21 0.50 8.82
CA LEU A 234 24.01 0.75 9.61
C LEU A 234 24.22 0.29 11.05
N SER A 235 23.64 1.04 11.98
CA SER A 235 23.52 0.65 13.38
C SER A 235 22.06 0.69 13.81
N PHE A 236 21.68 -0.26 14.67
CA PHE A 236 20.33 -0.41 15.17
C PHE A 236 20.32 -0.58 16.69
N ILE A 237 19.31 -0.03 17.34
CA ILE A 237 19.02 -0.23 18.77
C ILE A 237 17.56 -0.69 18.86
N ASN A 238 17.33 -1.94 19.29
CA ASN A 238 15.99 -2.40 19.65
C ASN A 238 15.64 -1.87 21.05
N GLU A 239 14.57 -1.09 21.18
CA GLU A 239 14.07 -0.60 22.48
C GLU A 239 13.35 -1.70 23.27
N ASN A 240 12.85 -2.75 22.60
CA ASN A 240 12.23 -3.94 23.16
C ASN A 240 11.06 -3.62 24.11
N LYS A 241 10.27 -2.59 23.78
CA LYS A 241 9.07 -2.15 24.51
C LYS A 241 7.94 -3.19 24.39
N ASP A 242 7.79 -3.83 23.24
CA ASP A 242 6.67 -4.76 22.99
C ASP A 242 6.98 -6.23 23.30
N ARG A 243 8.26 -6.56 23.50
CA ARG A 243 8.78 -7.91 23.81
C ARG A 243 8.50 -8.93 22.71
N VAL A 244 8.43 -8.47 21.47
CA VAL A 244 8.29 -9.31 20.28
C VAL A 244 9.66 -9.41 19.59
N ALA A 245 9.83 -10.39 18.71
CA ALA A 245 11.06 -10.50 17.93
C ALA A 245 11.07 -9.45 16.81
N ASP A 246 12.17 -8.72 16.68
CA ASP A 246 12.33 -7.62 15.73
C ASP A 246 13.41 -7.93 14.68
N PRO A 247 13.11 -8.79 13.68
CA PRO A 247 14.05 -9.05 12.60
C PRO A 247 14.33 -7.77 11.81
N ILE A 248 15.59 -7.61 11.42
CA ILE A 248 16.06 -6.46 10.64
C ILE A 248 16.42 -6.96 9.24
N ILE A 249 15.74 -6.46 8.22
CA ILE A 249 16.01 -6.80 6.82
C ILE A 249 16.35 -5.53 6.06
N VAL A 250 17.48 -5.53 5.37
CA VAL A 250 17.90 -4.42 4.50
C VAL A 250 18.01 -4.95 3.08
N ASN A 251 17.25 -4.38 2.15
CA ASN A 251 17.25 -4.71 0.74
C ASN A 251 17.77 -3.53 -0.08
N VAL A 252 18.57 -3.81 -1.10
CA VAL A 252 19.00 -2.84 -2.11
C VAL A 252 18.42 -3.26 -3.44
N TYR A 253 17.75 -2.32 -4.10
CA TYR A 253 17.07 -2.51 -5.36
C TYR A 253 17.71 -1.71 -6.48
N ASP A 254 17.78 -2.33 -7.65
CA ASP A 254 18.08 -1.73 -8.94
C ASP A 254 16.89 -1.99 -9.86
N ASP A 255 16.22 -0.93 -10.32
CA ASP A 255 15.01 -1.01 -11.14
C ASP A 255 13.98 -2.06 -10.64
N GLY A 256 13.66 -1.98 -9.34
CA GLY A 256 12.71 -2.89 -8.70
C GLY A 256 13.23 -4.31 -8.41
N LYS A 257 14.41 -4.69 -8.88
CA LYS A 257 15.04 -6.00 -8.61
C LYS A 257 15.97 -5.91 -7.41
N ILE A 258 15.88 -6.87 -6.49
CA ILE A 258 16.79 -6.97 -5.36
C ILE A 258 18.18 -7.38 -5.87
N ILE A 259 19.18 -6.55 -5.61
CA ILE A 259 20.59 -6.80 -5.93
C ILE A 259 21.45 -7.13 -4.71
N ALA A 260 20.97 -6.79 -3.51
CA ALA A 260 21.60 -7.20 -2.25
C ALA A 260 20.55 -7.26 -1.13
N THR A 261 20.71 -8.22 -0.22
CA THR A 261 19.91 -8.36 0.99
C THR A 261 20.81 -8.74 2.15
N GLN A 262 20.57 -8.15 3.32
CA GLN A 262 21.15 -8.59 4.58
C GLN A 262 20.05 -8.70 5.63
N THR A 263 20.15 -9.71 6.49
CA THR A 263 19.19 -9.95 7.56
C THR A 263 19.93 -10.14 8.87
N ILE A 264 19.44 -9.50 9.93
CA ILE A 264 19.74 -9.86 11.32
C ILE A 264 18.48 -10.50 11.89
N VAL A 265 18.57 -11.78 12.22
CA VAL A 265 17.51 -12.48 12.95
C VAL A 265 17.55 -12.03 14.40
N ASP A 266 16.39 -11.78 14.98
CA ASP A 266 16.28 -11.46 16.40
C ASP A 266 15.96 -12.70 17.22
N ASP A 267 17.00 -13.40 17.65
CA ASP A 267 16.89 -14.58 18.49
C ASP A 267 16.64 -14.23 19.98
N ASN A 268 16.80 -12.95 20.34
CA ASN A 268 16.74 -12.47 21.72
C ASN A 268 15.38 -11.87 22.04
N LEU A 269 14.40 -12.73 22.37
CA LEU A 269 13.21 -12.32 23.11
C LEU A 269 13.62 -12.00 24.55
N ASN A 270 14.24 -10.85 24.79
CA ASN A 270 14.64 -10.46 26.13
C ASN A 270 13.37 -10.11 26.95
N PRO A 271 12.99 -10.91 27.97
CA PRO A 271 11.73 -10.70 28.70
C PRO A 271 11.75 -9.45 29.59
N THR A 272 12.92 -8.83 29.79
CA THR A 272 13.09 -7.69 30.71
C THR A 272 12.57 -6.36 30.15
N GLY A 273 12.31 -6.27 28.84
CA GLY A 273 11.89 -5.02 28.19
C GLY A 273 12.93 -3.90 28.23
N VAL A 274 14.21 -4.28 28.34
CA VAL A 274 15.35 -3.35 28.34
C VAL A 274 15.88 -3.26 26.91
N ALA A 275 16.26 -2.04 26.50
CA ALA A 275 16.89 -1.80 25.21
C ALA A 275 18.12 -2.68 25.01
N SER A 276 18.26 -3.21 23.79
CA SER A 276 19.37 -4.05 23.37
C SER A 276 20.68 -3.27 23.20
N GLU A 277 21.80 -4.00 23.17
CA GLU A 277 23.07 -3.45 22.66
C GLU A 277 22.94 -3.08 21.18
N GLU A 278 23.74 -2.10 20.76
CA GLU A 278 23.77 -1.63 19.37
C GLU A 278 24.17 -2.76 18.41
N LYS A 279 23.27 -3.13 17.50
CA LYS A 279 23.50 -4.12 16.45
C LYS A 279 24.03 -3.41 15.20
N LYS A 280 25.20 -3.82 14.70
CA LYS A 280 25.82 -3.24 13.50
C LYS A 280 25.64 -4.14 12.28
N MET A 281 25.43 -3.52 11.14
CA MET A 281 25.26 -4.17 9.85
C MET A 281 26.07 -3.44 8.79
N SER A 282 26.74 -4.19 7.91
CA SER A 282 27.41 -3.62 6.74
C SER A 282 26.99 -4.42 5.50
N LEU A 283 26.52 -3.71 4.48
CA LEU A 283 26.27 -4.26 3.15
C LEU A 283 27.25 -3.62 2.17
N SER A 284 27.79 -4.42 1.26
CA SER A 284 28.61 -3.90 0.18
C SER A 284 28.40 -4.74 -1.06
N GLY A 285 28.71 -4.15 -2.22
CA GLY A 285 28.57 -4.81 -3.50
C GLY A 285 29.18 -3.99 -4.61
N THR A 286 29.00 -4.46 -5.84
CA THR A 286 29.38 -3.73 -7.05
C THR A 286 28.13 -3.36 -7.81
N VAL A 287 28.00 -2.09 -8.19
CA VAL A 287 26.94 -1.61 -9.08
C VAL A 287 27.41 -1.63 -10.54
N LEU A 288 26.52 -2.03 -11.46
CA LEU A 288 26.86 -2.23 -12.87
C LEU A 288 26.95 -0.91 -13.64
N HIS A 289 26.13 0.07 -13.27
CA HIS A 289 26.07 1.40 -13.87
C HIS A 289 25.91 2.49 -12.80
N ASP A 290 26.27 3.71 -13.19
CA ASP A 290 25.89 4.91 -12.44
C ASP A 290 24.36 5.02 -12.47
N GLY A 291 23.74 5.41 -11.35
CA GLY A 291 22.29 5.54 -11.32
C GLY A 291 21.70 5.61 -9.93
N VAL A 292 20.37 5.60 -9.90
CA VAL A 292 19.59 5.62 -8.68
C VAL A 292 19.26 4.21 -8.24
N TYR A 293 19.54 3.93 -6.97
CA TYR A 293 19.20 2.70 -6.30
C TYR A 293 18.23 3.00 -5.16
N LYS A 294 17.35 2.06 -4.87
CA LYS A 294 16.43 2.16 -3.73
C LYS A 294 16.91 1.24 -2.61
N VAL A 295 17.03 1.77 -1.40
CA VAL A 295 17.29 0.98 -0.21
C VAL A 295 16.01 0.91 0.61
N GLU A 296 15.68 -0.28 1.09
CA GLU A 296 14.57 -0.53 1.99
C GLU A 296 15.09 -1.16 3.27
N ILE A 297 14.77 -0.53 4.40
CA ILE A 297 15.04 -1.03 5.74
C ILE A 297 13.70 -1.44 6.34
N LYS A 298 13.52 -2.75 6.55
CA LYS A 298 12.34 -3.34 7.16
C LYS A 298 12.64 -3.71 8.62
N ILE A 299 12.06 -2.94 9.52
CA ILE A 299 12.15 -3.08 10.97
C ILE A 299 10.83 -2.62 11.61
N SER A 300 10.50 -3.14 12.79
CA SER A 300 9.37 -2.67 13.58
C SER A 300 9.61 -1.25 14.13
N ASP A 301 8.55 -0.59 14.58
CA ASP A 301 8.61 0.76 15.17
C ASP A 301 9.31 0.79 16.54
N ASP A 302 9.67 -0.37 17.10
CA ASP A 302 10.42 -0.54 18.34
C ASP A 302 11.96 -0.50 18.11
N VAL A 303 12.39 -0.52 16.85
CA VAL A 303 13.81 -0.45 16.48
C VAL A 303 14.17 0.93 15.96
N ILE A 304 15.26 1.48 16.51
CA ILE A 304 15.87 2.74 16.09
C ILE A 304 17.07 2.47 15.19
N ILE A 305 17.11 3.13 14.03
CA ILE A 305 18.29 3.27 13.19
C ILE A 305 19.16 4.37 13.79
N SER A 306 20.18 4.00 14.57
CA SER A 306 21.05 4.96 15.27
C SER A 306 22.14 5.54 14.38
N SER A 307 22.54 4.85 13.32
CA SER A 307 23.51 5.35 12.35
C SER A 307 23.24 4.80 10.95
N LEU A 308 23.50 5.62 9.93
CA LEU A 308 23.49 5.26 8.52
C LEU A 308 24.62 6.03 7.83
N GLN A 309 25.54 5.31 7.18
CA GLN A 309 26.62 5.88 6.39
C GLN A 309 26.64 5.29 4.98
N ILE A 310 26.77 6.17 3.98
CA ILE A 310 26.80 5.78 2.57
C ILE A 310 27.70 6.74 1.77
N PRO A 311 28.49 6.26 0.79
CA PRO A 311 29.44 7.08 0.03
C PRO A 311 28.74 7.85 -1.12
N SER A 312 27.67 8.58 -0.77
CA SER A 312 26.90 9.46 -1.64
C SER A 312 26.35 10.61 -0.82
N ASP A 313 26.33 11.81 -1.39
CA ASP A 313 25.66 13.01 -0.86
C ASP A 313 24.22 13.16 -1.37
N ARG A 314 23.83 12.32 -2.33
CA ARG A 314 22.49 12.29 -2.92
C ARG A 314 21.69 11.18 -2.29
N LEU A 315 20.90 11.54 -1.28
CA LEU A 315 20.01 10.62 -0.59
C LEU A 315 18.68 11.32 -0.26
N SER A 316 17.57 10.68 -0.63
CA SER A 316 16.23 11.16 -0.30
C SER A 316 15.34 10.03 0.23
N PHE A 317 14.76 10.22 1.40
CA PHE A 317 13.80 9.30 2.01
C PHE A 317 12.46 9.35 1.29
N VAL A 318 11.89 8.19 1.00
CA VAL A 318 10.68 8.06 0.18
C VAL A 318 9.44 8.08 1.07
N ASN A 319 8.52 8.99 0.80
CA ASN A 319 7.21 9.17 1.43
C ASN A 319 7.17 9.36 2.96
N LYS A 320 8.12 8.85 3.75
CA LYS A 320 8.04 8.84 5.22
C LYS A 320 9.41 9.08 5.84
N ILE A 321 9.44 9.88 6.90
CA ILE A 321 10.56 9.98 7.84
C ILE A 321 10.03 10.07 9.27
N TRP A 322 10.65 9.35 10.20
CA TRP A 322 10.26 9.37 11.61
C TRP A 322 11.51 9.55 12.49
N PRO A 323 11.90 10.79 12.78
CA PRO A 323 13.04 11.09 13.65
C PRO A 323 12.76 10.63 15.08
N ALA A 324 13.63 9.78 15.65
CA ALA A 324 13.41 9.15 16.95
C ALA A 324 13.87 9.98 18.15
N SER A 325 14.91 10.79 17.96
CA SER A 325 15.44 11.65 19.01
C SER A 325 16.25 12.78 18.38
N ALA A 326 15.78 14.01 18.48
CA ALA A 326 16.55 15.18 18.13
C ALA A 326 15.87 16.48 18.54
N GLY A 327 16.69 17.48 18.88
CA GLY A 327 16.23 18.86 18.96
C GLY A 327 15.75 19.39 17.60
N ALA A 328 15.81 20.70 17.42
CA ALA A 328 15.36 21.34 16.20
C ALA A 328 15.94 20.66 14.94
N LEU A 329 15.05 20.23 14.04
CA LEU A 329 15.39 19.49 12.82
C LEU A 329 14.91 20.26 11.60
N THR A 330 15.78 20.39 10.60
CA THR A 330 15.43 20.92 9.28
C THR A 330 15.47 19.81 8.25
N LEU A 331 14.39 19.69 7.48
CA LEU A 331 14.25 18.79 6.34
C LEU A 331 13.85 19.58 5.10
N PHE A 332 14.07 19.00 3.94
CA PHE A 332 13.65 19.52 2.64
C PHE A 332 12.76 18.48 1.94
N THR A 333 11.73 18.93 1.24
CA THR A 333 10.84 18.05 0.47
C THR A 333 10.36 18.72 -0.81
N ASP A 334 10.06 17.94 -1.84
CA ASP A 334 9.42 18.37 -3.08
C ASP A 334 7.88 18.30 -3.02
N ALA A 335 7.31 17.60 -2.04
CA ALA A 335 5.87 17.43 -1.89
C ALA A 335 5.15 18.75 -1.63
N SER A 336 3.91 18.90 -2.10
CA SER A 336 3.06 20.09 -1.82
C SER A 336 2.35 20.02 -0.47
N TYR A 337 2.40 18.88 0.21
CA TYR A 337 1.80 18.67 1.52
C TYR A 337 2.67 17.76 2.38
N ILE A 338 2.42 17.79 3.68
CA ILE A 338 2.91 16.83 4.65
C ILE A 338 1.76 16.35 5.52
N GLN A 339 1.87 15.11 5.98
CA GLN A 339 1.05 14.53 7.02
C GLN A 339 1.93 14.36 8.26
N ALA A 340 1.46 14.83 9.39
CA ALA A 340 2.19 14.77 10.65
C ALA A 340 1.36 14.09 11.74
N ARG A 341 2.00 13.24 12.54
CA ARG A 341 1.40 12.58 13.71
C ARG A 341 2.46 12.31 14.75
N THR A 342 2.10 12.48 16.02
CA THR A 342 2.88 11.98 17.17
C THR A 342 2.05 10.99 17.99
N LEU A 343 2.71 10.04 18.64
CA LEU A 343 2.10 9.15 19.64
C LEU A 343 2.23 9.72 21.06
N ASP A 344 3.20 10.59 21.29
CA ASP A 344 3.47 11.18 22.61
C ASP A 344 2.98 12.65 22.66
N PRO A 345 2.08 13.00 23.59
CA PRO A 345 1.63 14.37 23.82
C PRO A 345 2.76 15.38 24.09
N VAL A 346 3.93 14.96 24.59
CA VAL A 346 5.09 15.84 24.84
C VAL A 346 5.67 16.44 23.56
N ASN A 347 5.42 15.78 22.42
CA ASN A 347 5.94 16.15 21.11
C ASN A 347 4.92 16.95 20.27
N LEU A 348 3.79 17.33 20.87
CA LEU A 348 2.87 18.31 20.29
C LEU A 348 3.56 19.68 20.20
N GLY A 349 3.19 20.46 19.18
CA GLY A 349 3.77 21.77 18.96
C GLY A 349 3.71 22.24 17.51
N ASN A 350 4.49 23.28 17.21
CA ASN A 350 4.49 23.92 15.90
C ASN A 350 5.45 23.24 14.93
N ILE A 351 5.00 23.14 13.69
CA ILE A 351 5.73 22.67 12.51
C ILE A 351 5.73 23.80 11.50
N ASN A 352 6.90 24.29 11.08
CA ASN A 352 7.00 25.24 9.99
C ASN A 352 7.18 24.47 8.67
N PHE A 353 6.28 24.65 7.72
CA PHE A 353 6.34 23.98 6.42
C PHE A 353 6.12 24.99 5.30
N GLY A 354 7.11 25.13 4.42
CA GLY A 354 7.06 26.09 3.31
C GLY A 354 6.91 27.54 3.79
N GLY A 355 7.47 27.88 4.96
CA GLY A 355 7.36 29.21 5.55
C GLY A 355 6.05 29.47 6.29
N GLN A 356 5.13 28.50 6.36
CA GLN A 356 3.88 28.60 7.11
C GLN A 356 3.95 27.78 8.41
N ASP A 357 3.46 28.35 9.51
CA ASP A 357 3.40 27.67 10.80
C ASP A 357 2.09 26.90 10.95
N PHE A 358 2.21 25.62 11.26
CA PHE A 358 1.11 24.71 11.55
C PHE A 358 1.21 24.17 12.97
N ASN A 359 0.07 23.90 13.60
CA ASN A 359 0.01 23.39 14.96
C ASN A 359 -0.41 21.91 14.97
N LEU A 360 0.41 21.06 15.58
CA LEU A 360 0.09 19.67 15.90
C LEU A 360 -0.52 19.64 17.31
N SER A 361 -1.85 19.63 17.40
CA SER A 361 -2.57 19.86 18.66
C SER A 361 -2.99 18.62 19.43
N GLU A 362 -3.08 17.46 18.75
CA GLU A 362 -3.57 16.22 19.37
C GLU A 362 -2.67 15.02 19.05
N ALA A 363 -2.39 14.22 20.07
CA ALA A 363 -1.65 12.97 19.90
C ALA A 363 -2.54 11.92 19.22
N TYR A 364 -1.93 10.97 18.52
CA TYR A 364 -2.58 9.90 17.74
C TYR A 364 -3.40 10.36 16.52
N GLN A 365 -3.76 11.64 16.43
CA GLN A 365 -4.40 12.22 15.26
C GLN A 365 -3.37 12.59 14.19
N GLN A 366 -3.72 12.30 12.94
CA GLN A 366 -2.93 12.72 11.79
C GLN A 366 -3.46 14.05 11.26
N PHE A 367 -2.56 15.02 11.11
CA PHE A 367 -2.86 16.32 10.53
C PHE A 367 -2.28 16.39 9.12
N THR A 368 -2.97 17.06 8.20
CA THR A 368 -2.45 17.32 6.86
C THR A 368 -2.23 18.82 6.70
N PHE A 369 -1.01 19.20 6.33
CA PHE A 369 -0.61 20.58 6.06
C PHE A 369 -0.22 20.69 4.59
N ALA A 370 -0.85 21.59 3.85
CA ALA A 370 -0.61 21.76 2.43
C ALA A 370 -0.17 23.19 2.13
N THR A 371 0.76 23.34 1.19
CA THR A 371 1.23 24.61 0.65
C THR A 371 0.83 24.68 -0.81
N GLY A 372 0.30 25.82 -1.25
CA GLY A 372 -0.06 26.03 -2.67
C GLY A 372 1.13 26.31 -3.58
N GLU A 373 2.35 26.41 -3.04
CA GLU A 373 3.53 26.81 -3.80
C GLU A 373 4.27 25.59 -4.41
N PRO A 374 4.67 25.68 -5.70
CA PRO A 374 5.48 24.64 -6.34
C PRO A 374 6.95 24.68 -5.85
N GLY A 375 7.69 23.61 -6.12
CA GLY A 375 9.13 23.53 -5.85
C GLY A 375 9.52 22.89 -4.52
N ILE A 376 10.77 23.08 -4.09
CA ILE A 376 11.32 22.50 -2.86
C ILE A 376 10.92 23.36 -1.67
N LYS A 377 10.36 22.72 -0.63
CA LYS A 377 9.97 23.36 0.62
C LYS A 377 10.89 22.92 1.74
N GLU A 378 11.10 23.86 2.66
CA GLU A 378 11.76 23.61 3.93
C GLU A 378 10.72 23.21 4.97
N LEU A 379 11.09 22.28 5.84
CA LEU A 379 10.31 21.80 6.97
C LEU A 379 11.16 21.93 8.22
N GLN A 380 10.69 22.68 9.21
CA GLN A 380 11.35 22.81 10.51
C GLN A 380 10.46 22.21 11.60
N LEU A 381 11.04 21.29 12.37
CA LEU A 381 10.41 20.68 13.53
C LEU A 381 11.05 21.23 14.80
N SER A 382 10.20 21.63 15.75
CA SER A 382 10.64 22.06 17.09
C SER A 382 10.77 20.90 18.09
N LYS A 383 10.23 19.74 17.75
CA LYS A 383 10.12 18.52 18.57
C LYS A 383 10.47 17.28 17.73
N ASP A 384 10.85 16.19 18.39
CA ASP A 384 11.13 14.88 17.81
C ASP A 384 9.96 13.91 17.91
N ASP A 385 10.18 12.67 17.44
CA ASP A 385 9.23 11.56 17.44
C ASP A 385 7.90 11.86 16.76
N ILE A 386 7.93 12.83 15.83
CA ILE A 386 6.83 13.13 14.90
C ILE A 386 7.06 12.29 13.64
N THR A 387 6.09 11.44 13.30
CA THR A 387 6.04 10.79 11.99
C THR A 387 5.61 11.81 10.95
N LEU A 388 6.44 11.97 9.92
CA LEU A 388 6.14 12.80 8.76
C LEU A 388 5.94 11.91 7.54
N ALA A 389 4.87 12.15 6.79
CA ALA A 389 4.57 11.44 5.56
C ALA A 389 4.12 12.39 4.42
N ASN A 390 4.38 12.02 3.17
CA ASN A 390 3.91 12.72 1.97
C ASN A 390 3.93 11.80 0.74
N ASN A 391 3.66 12.34 -0.46
CA ASN A 391 3.72 11.61 -1.73
C ASN A 391 5.05 11.77 -2.51
N GLY A 392 6.02 12.49 -1.95
CA GLY A 392 7.31 12.81 -2.56
C GLY A 392 8.46 12.22 -1.76
N VAL A 393 9.50 13.01 -1.56
CA VAL A 393 10.70 12.61 -0.81
C VAL A 393 11.11 13.64 0.24
N PHE A 394 11.87 13.20 1.24
CA PHE A 394 12.51 14.05 2.25
C PHE A 394 14.03 13.96 2.15
N ALA A 395 14.75 15.05 2.42
CA ALA A 395 16.21 15.04 2.59
C ALA A 395 16.65 15.94 3.75
N PHE A 396 17.77 15.59 4.38
CA PHE A 396 18.40 16.39 5.44
C PHE A 396 19.15 17.61 4.91
N SER A 397 19.32 17.73 3.60
CA SER A 397 19.90 18.92 2.97
C SER A 397 19.24 19.19 1.63
N ARG A 398 19.14 20.48 1.27
CA ARG A 398 18.59 20.89 -0.03
C ARG A 398 19.40 20.34 -1.21
N ALA A 399 20.72 20.25 -1.06
CA ALA A 399 21.60 19.71 -2.10
C ALA A 399 21.47 18.19 -2.23
N GLY A 400 21.16 17.47 -1.15
CA GLY A 400 20.95 16.03 -1.17
C GLY A 400 19.61 15.61 -1.77
N LEU A 401 18.62 16.51 -1.82
CA LEU A 401 17.28 16.23 -2.31
C LEU A 401 17.27 15.94 -3.82
N PHE A 402 16.74 14.78 -4.17
CA PHE A 402 16.39 14.39 -5.54
C PHE A 402 15.25 13.37 -5.52
N ASN A 403 14.34 13.45 -6.48
CA ASN A 403 13.25 12.49 -6.63
C ASN A 403 13.27 11.91 -8.05
N PRO A 404 13.61 10.63 -8.21
CA PRO A 404 13.57 9.95 -9.51
C PRO A 404 12.16 9.53 -9.91
N ALA A 405 11.21 9.51 -8.98
CA ALA A 405 9.87 9.03 -9.25
C ALA A 405 9.03 10.12 -9.93
N PRO A 406 8.19 9.77 -10.91
CA PRO A 406 7.21 10.71 -11.44
C PRO A 406 6.22 11.14 -10.36
N SER A 407 5.64 12.33 -10.55
CA SER A 407 4.54 12.82 -9.72
C SER A 407 3.37 11.84 -9.69
N LYS A 408 2.65 11.75 -8.57
CA LYS A 408 1.49 10.86 -8.43
C LYS A 408 0.19 11.62 -8.58
N VAL A 409 -0.82 11.00 -9.19
CA VAL A 409 -2.20 11.50 -9.15
C VAL A 409 -2.85 11.04 -7.85
N ASP A 410 -2.67 11.82 -6.78
CA ASP A 410 -3.30 11.59 -5.48
C ASP A 410 -4.42 12.61 -5.21
N ARG A 411 -4.98 12.62 -3.99
CA ARG A 411 -6.06 13.55 -3.61
C ARG A 411 -5.67 15.03 -3.65
N PHE A 412 -4.37 15.36 -3.71
CA PHE A 412 -3.84 16.71 -3.78
C PHE A 412 -3.35 17.07 -5.19
N PHE A 413 -3.58 16.21 -6.18
CA PHE A 413 -3.24 16.49 -7.56
C PHE A 413 -4.01 17.70 -8.09
N VAL A 414 -3.29 18.64 -8.70
CA VAL A 414 -3.84 19.87 -9.26
C VAL A 414 -3.82 19.79 -10.79
N GLU A 415 -4.98 19.93 -11.42
CA GLU A 415 -5.09 20.03 -12.88
C GLU A 415 -4.34 21.27 -13.39
N GLY A 416 -3.60 21.11 -14.50
CA GLY A 416 -2.87 22.22 -15.12
C GLY A 416 -1.52 22.55 -14.48
N GLY A 417 -1.06 21.75 -13.51
CA GLY A 417 0.29 21.83 -12.96
C GLY A 417 1.40 21.42 -13.94
N GLU A 418 2.48 20.86 -13.40
CA GLU A 418 3.66 20.46 -14.18
C GLU A 418 3.37 19.27 -15.11
N ALA A 419 2.43 18.40 -14.73
CA ALA A 419 2.04 17.23 -15.51
C ALA A 419 1.45 17.61 -16.88
N LYS A 420 2.04 17.07 -17.95
CA LYS A 420 1.55 17.14 -19.34
C LYS A 420 0.92 15.83 -19.78
N TYR A 421 1.28 14.74 -19.12
CA TYR A 421 0.74 13.40 -19.37
C TYR A 421 0.34 12.75 -18.06
N ILE A 422 -0.69 11.92 -18.11
CA ILE A 422 -1.05 11.01 -17.02
C ILE A 422 -1.08 9.60 -17.58
N ILE A 423 -0.39 8.67 -16.92
CA ILE A 423 -0.45 7.23 -17.22
C ILE A 423 -1.06 6.51 -16.02
N ALA A 424 -2.13 5.76 -16.24
CA ALA A 424 -2.83 5.08 -15.17
C ALA A 424 -3.26 3.66 -15.53
N ASN A 425 -3.08 2.71 -14.62
CA ASN A 425 -3.76 1.41 -14.67
C ASN A 425 -5.03 1.52 -13.82
N TYR A 426 -6.14 1.90 -14.46
CA TYR A 426 -7.38 2.23 -13.77
C TYR A 426 -8.61 1.95 -14.62
N ASP A 427 -9.46 1.07 -14.08
CA ASP A 427 -10.82 0.87 -14.57
C ASP A 427 -11.82 1.66 -13.74
N ARG A 428 -12.65 2.45 -14.41
CA ARG A 428 -13.72 3.19 -13.75
C ARG A 428 -14.79 2.23 -13.19
N PRO A 429 -15.41 2.57 -12.05
CA PRO A 429 -16.54 1.81 -11.54
C PRO A 429 -17.71 1.83 -12.53
N ILE A 430 -18.40 0.69 -12.65
CA ILE A 430 -19.67 0.60 -13.37
C ILE A 430 -20.76 1.20 -12.48
N ASN A 431 -21.51 2.18 -12.99
CA ASN A 431 -22.58 2.84 -12.25
C ASN A 431 -23.95 2.41 -12.80
N GLN A 432 -24.80 1.86 -11.94
CA GLN A 432 -26.19 1.51 -12.24
C GLN A 432 -27.08 2.13 -11.15
N ASP A 433 -27.88 3.13 -11.52
CA ASP A 433 -28.80 3.83 -10.61
C ASP A 433 -28.13 4.34 -9.31
N GLY A 434 -26.89 4.84 -9.42
CA GLY A 434 -26.11 5.36 -8.30
C GLY A 434 -25.31 4.29 -7.55
N LEU A 435 -25.63 3.00 -7.72
CA LEU A 435 -24.84 1.90 -7.17
C LEU A 435 -23.62 1.67 -8.05
N LYS A 436 -22.43 1.91 -7.49
CA LYS A 436 -21.15 1.70 -8.15
C LYS A 436 -20.64 0.29 -7.87
N THR A 437 -20.09 -0.35 -8.89
CA THR A 437 -19.40 -1.64 -8.80
C THR A 437 -17.97 -1.50 -9.32
N ALA A 438 -16.99 -1.79 -8.47
CA ALA A 438 -15.57 -1.75 -8.81
C ALA A 438 -14.90 -3.08 -8.43
N SER A 439 -13.81 -3.43 -9.12
CA SER A 439 -13.04 -4.64 -8.79
C SER A 439 -11.56 -4.36 -8.77
N ALA A 440 -10.84 -5.07 -7.92
CA ALA A 440 -9.38 -5.06 -7.84
C ALA A 440 -8.85 -6.49 -7.86
N GLU A 441 -7.73 -6.71 -8.54
CA GLU A 441 -7.07 -8.00 -8.62
C GLU A 441 -5.73 -7.98 -7.87
N PHE A 442 -5.44 -9.05 -7.15
CA PHE A 442 -4.24 -9.19 -6.34
C PHE A 442 -3.53 -10.51 -6.63
N ASP A 443 -2.21 -10.43 -6.76
CA ASP A 443 -1.33 -11.57 -6.55
C ASP A 443 -1.22 -11.85 -5.04
N MET A 444 -1.60 -13.06 -4.65
CA MET A 444 -1.61 -13.50 -3.25
C MET A 444 -0.39 -14.35 -2.88
N SER A 445 0.50 -14.65 -3.83
CA SER A 445 1.65 -15.53 -3.63
C SER A 445 2.62 -15.00 -2.56
N ALA A 446 2.80 -13.68 -2.50
CA ALA A 446 3.62 -12.98 -1.52
C ALA A 446 2.82 -12.35 -0.37
N ALA A 447 1.49 -12.49 -0.36
CA ALA A 447 0.64 -11.86 0.64
C ALA A 447 0.80 -12.49 2.03
N SER A 448 0.70 -11.64 3.06
CA SER A 448 0.73 -12.08 4.45
C SER A 448 -0.47 -12.98 4.76
N TYR A 449 -0.20 -14.18 5.25
CA TYR A 449 -1.22 -15.18 5.58
C TYR A 449 -0.94 -15.82 6.93
N GLU A 450 -1.74 -15.44 7.93
CA GLU A 450 -1.59 -15.89 9.31
C GLU A 450 -2.89 -16.47 9.86
N LYS A 451 -2.77 -17.61 10.57
CA LYS A 451 -3.89 -18.27 11.25
C LYS A 451 -5.13 -18.46 10.35
N GLY A 452 -4.90 -18.73 9.07
CA GLY A 452 -5.96 -18.96 8.08
C GLY A 452 -6.54 -17.70 7.44
N LYS A 453 -5.90 -16.54 7.55
CA LYS A 453 -6.51 -15.25 7.18
C LYS A 453 -5.61 -14.40 6.30
N TYR A 454 -6.25 -13.70 5.37
CA TYR A 454 -5.68 -12.55 4.66
C TYR A 454 -6.28 -11.26 5.23
N THR A 455 -5.47 -10.20 5.28
CA THR A 455 -5.92 -8.87 5.72
C THR A 455 -5.99 -7.93 4.54
N PHE A 456 -7.15 -7.32 4.37
CA PHE A 456 -7.41 -6.30 3.36
C PHE A 456 -7.61 -4.93 4.01
N LEU A 457 -7.45 -3.89 3.20
CA LEU A 457 -7.55 -2.48 3.56
C LEU A 457 -8.46 -1.78 2.56
N ILE A 458 -9.54 -1.16 2.99
CA ILE A 458 -10.28 -0.19 2.19
C ILE A 458 -9.73 1.18 2.56
N SER A 459 -9.11 1.85 1.59
CA SER A 459 -8.61 3.20 1.77
C SER A 459 -9.46 4.21 1.02
N VAL A 460 -9.82 5.28 1.71
CA VAL A 460 -10.53 6.44 1.18
C VAL A 460 -9.75 7.69 1.61
N PRO A 461 -8.62 8.02 0.94
CA PRO A 461 -7.75 9.08 1.39
C PRO A 461 -8.48 10.42 1.57
N GLY A 462 -8.40 10.97 2.79
CA GLY A 462 -9.08 12.23 3.17
C GLY A 462 -10.45 12.08 3.80
N LEU A 463 -10.92 10.85 3.99
CA LEU A 463 -12.13 10.60 4.76
C LEU A 463 -11.78 10.69 6.25
N GLU A 464 -12.04 11.85 6.84
CA GLU A 464 -11.73 12.16 8.23
C GLU A 464 -12.93 11.93 9.14
N TRP A 465 -12.65 11.61 10.40
CA TRP A 465 -13.69 11.41 11.42
C TRP A 465 -14.40 12.73 11.71
N ALA A 466 -15.70 12.80 11.46
CA ALA A 466 -16.51 13.92 11.92
C ALA A 466 -16.76 13.77 13.42
N SER A 467 -16.03 14.51 14.26
CA SER A 467 -16.09 14.40 15.72
C SER A 467 -17.35 15.00 16.35
N ASP A 468 -18.10 15.86 15.64
CA ASP A 468 -19.07 16.76 16.30
C ASP A 468 -20.43 16.98 15.60
N SER A 469 -20.85 16.14 14.66
CA SER A 469 -22.22 16.22 14.12
C SER A 469 -22.90 14.87 14.01
N ASP A 470 -24.14 14.80 14.53
CA ASP A 470 -25.06 13.65 14.42
C ASP A 470 -25.39 13.26 12.96
N THR A 471 -24.89 14.01 11.98
CA THR A 471 -24.88 13.67 10.56
C THR A 471 -23.44 13.64 10.04
N VAL A 472 -22.97 12.44 9.67
CA VAL A 472 -21.77 12.29 8.85
C VAL A 472 -22.20 12.47 7.41
N ASP A 473 -21.97 13.65 6.84
CA ASP A 473 -22.38 13.96 5.46
C ASP A 473 -21.47 13.29 4.41
N THR A 474 -20.25 12.90 4.81
CA THR A 474 -19.26 12.27 3.92
C THR A 474 -18.96 10.84 4.38
N PHE A 475 -19.36 9.85 3.60
CA PHE A 475 -19.14 8.43 3.93
C PHE A 475 -19.13 7.55 2.67
N LEU A 476 -18.70 6.30 2.86
CA LEU A 476 -18.80 5.25 1.85
C LEU A 476 -19.78 4.18 2.34
N ASP A 477 -20.85 3.92 1.59
CA ASP A 477 -21.88 2.94 1.94
C ASP A 477 -21.71 1.67 1.09
N ILE A 478 -21.18 0.61 1.69
CA ILE A 478 -20.93 -0.67 1.04
C ILE A 478 -22.14 -1.59 1.19
N LYS A 479 -22.60 -2.12 0.04
CA LYS A 479 -23.71 -3.08 -0.06
C LYS A 479 -23.26 -4.51 -0.29
N GLU A 480 -22.09 -4.70 -0.90
CA GLU A 480 -21.58 -6.03 -1.20
C GLU A 480 -20.05 -6.03 -1.26
N ILE A 481 -19.45 -7.07 -0.69
CA ILE A 481 -18.05 -7.45 -0.94
C ILE A 481 -18.04 -8.90 -1.41
N SER A 482 -17.52 -9.13 -2.61
CA SER A 482 -17.28 -10.46 -3.17
C SER A 482 -15.79 -10.69 -3.36
N VAL A 483 -15.29 -11.85 -2.95
CA VAL A 483 -13.89 -12.25 -3.12
C VAL A 483 -13.84 -13.58 -3.84
N GLU A 484 -13.39 -13.56 -5.09
CA GLU A 484 -13.11 -14.73 -5.91
C GLU A 484 -11.64 -15.12 -5.77
N LEU A 485 -11.39 -16.32 -5.25
CA LEU A 485 -10.04 -16.85 -5.04
C LEU A 485 -9.72 -17.92 -6.07
N ASN A 486 -8.50 -17.85 -6.60
CA ASN A 486 -7.98 -18.80 -7.57
C ASN A 486 -6.60 -19.31 -7.13
N GLY A 487 -6.37 -20.61 -7.25
CA GLY A 487 -5.07 -21.21 -7.03
C GLY A 487 -4.97 -22.63 -7.53
N LYS A 488 -3.85 -23.30 -7.21
CA LYS A 488 -3.59 -24.68 -7.69
C LYS A 488 -4.70 -25.68 -7.32
N THR A 489 -5.12 -26.49 -8.28
CA THR A 489 -6.06 -27.60 -8.07
C THR A 489 -5.44 -28.72 -7.22
N LEU A 490 -6.25 -29.61 -6.66
CA LEU A 490 -5.76 -30.77 -5.92
C LEU A 490 -4.86 -31.65 -6.80
N TRP A 491 -5.24 -31.87 -8.05
CA TRP A 491 -4.45 -32.64 -9.01
C TRP A 491 -3.09 -32.01 -9.28
N GLN A 492 -3.04 -30.69 -9.44
CA GLN A 492 -1.78 -29.96 -9.60
C GLN A 492 -0.87 -30.01 -8.38
N LYS A 493 -1.41 -30.28 -7.18
CA LYS A 493 -0.60 -30.44 -5.96
C LYS A 493 -0.09 -31.85 -5.74
N ILE A 494 -0.74 -32.88 -6.30
CA ILE A 494 -0.36 -34.29 -6.11
C ILE A 494 0.65 -34.74 -7.17
N TRP A 495 0.55 -34.23 -8.39
CA TRP A 495 1.30 -34.73 -9.56
C TRP A 495 2.38 -33.78 -10.10
N ARG A 496 2.69 -32.70 -9.37
CA ARG A 496 3.89 -31.87 -9.53
C ARG A 496 4.67 -31.93 -8.23
#